data_AF-A0A198FRH8-F1
#
_entry.id   AF-A0A198FRH8-F1
#
_cell.length_a   1.000
_cell.length_b   1.000
_cell.length_c   1.000
_cell.angle_alpha   90.00
_cell.angle_beta   90.00
_cell.angle_gamma   90.00
#
_symmetry.space_group_name_H-M   'P 1'
#
loop_
_entity.id
_entity.type
_entity.pdbx_description
1 polymer ?
#
loop_
_entity_poly.entity_id
_entity_poly.type
_entity_poly.pdbx_seq_one_letter_code
_entity_poly.pdbx_strand_id
1 'polypeptide(L)'
;MNQSIQFPDRESWLVENKVVLFPVMIDGMLFDCQISENELIERFGNGEGILLFKKNRWDIEDEFEELVAEYELSTLHPYYSLSMAV
;
A
#
# COMPACT_ATOMS: atom_id res chain seq x y z
N MET A 1 -1.34 -19.53 8.61
CA MET A 1 -0.69 -19.86 7.32
C MET A 1 0.66 -19.15 7.27
N ASN A 2 1.68 -19.72 6.63
CA ASN A 2 2.98 -19.05 6.40
C ASN A 2 2.94 -18.36 5.02
N GLN A 3 2.08 -17.36 4.85
CA GLN A 3 2.11 -16.56 3.63
C GLN A 3 3.41 -15.76 3.63
N SER A 4 4.21 -15.93 2.57
CA SER A 4 5.41 -15.10 2.40
C SER A 4 4.99 -13.79 1.76
N ILE A 5 4.75 -12.77 2.60
CA ILE A 5 4.46 -11.40 2.17
C ILE A 5 5.79 -10.63 2.11
N GLN A 6 6.03 -9.94 1.00
CA GLN A 6 7.21 -9.12 0.79
C GLN A 6 6.82 -7.84 0.04
N PHE A 7 7.43 -6.72 0.39
CA PHE A 7 7.23 -5.45 -0.30
C PHE A 7 8.53 -5.07 -1.04
N PRO A 8 8.61 -5.24 -2.37
CA PRO A 8 9.75 -4.78 -3.13
C PRO A 8 9.96 -3.27 -3.00
N ASP A 9 11.22 -2.82 -2.94
CA ASP A 9 11.60 -1.40 -2.91
C ASP A 9 11.42 -0.75 -4.29
N ARG A 10 10.17 -0.69 -4.75
CA ARG A 10 9.75 -0.05 -5.99
C ARG A 10 8.45 0.66 -5.72
N GLU A 11 8.41 1.96 -5.96
CA GLU A 11 7.19 2.74 -5.84
C GLU A 11 7.12 3.75 -6.99
N SER A 12 5.90 4.17 -7.31
CA SER A 12 5.65 5.11 -8.40
C SER A 12 4.57 6.08 -7.99
N TRP A 13 4.77 7.34 -8.33
CA TRP A 13 3.79 8.38 -8.09
C TRP A 13 2.88 8.52 -9.30
N LEU A 14 1.57 8.31 -9.10
CA LEU A 14 0.56 8.50 -10.13
C LEU A 14 -0.05 9.90 -9.98
N VAL A 15 0.45 10.85 -10.78
CA VAL A 15 0.09 12.27 -10.71
C VAL A 15 -1.40 12.51 -10.90
N GLU A 16 -2.04 11.77 -11.81
CA GLU A 16 -3.45 11.94 -12.18
C GLU A 16 -4.40 11.72 -10.99
N ASN A 17 -4.13 10.68 -10.21
CA ASN A 17 -4.97 10.27 -9.08
C ASN A 17 -4.39 10.68 -7.73
N LYS A 18 -3.19 11.26 -7.71
CA LYS A 18 -2.43 11.59 -6.51
C LYS A 18 -2.29 10.40 -5.56
N VAL A 19 -1.85 9.28 -6.10
CA VAL A 19 -1.62 8.06 -5.33
C VAL A 19 -0.18 7.57 -5.49
N VAL A 20 0.34 6.95 -4.44
CA VAL A 20 1.57 6.15 -4.50
C VAL A 20 1.17 4.72 -4.82
N LEU A 21 1.71 4.19 -5.91
CA LEU A 21 1.63 2.77 -6.28
C LEU A 21 2.89 2.05 -5.81
N PHE A 22 2.75 0.90 -5.18
CA PHE A 22 3.87 0.07 -4.74
C PHE A 22 3.46 -1.41 -4.78
N PRO A 23 4.37 -2.34 -5.12
CA PRO A 23 4.02 -3.74 -5.24
C PRO A 23 4.04 -4.44 -3.87
N VAL A 24 3.22 -5.47 -3.76
CA VAL A 24 3.31 -6.51 -2.73
C VAL A 24 3.46 -7.86 -3.41
N MET A 25 4.33 -8.71 -2.89
CA MET A 25 4.53 -10.08 -3.33
C MET A 25 3.98 -11.02 -2.26
N ILE A 26 3.02 -11.87 -2.63
CA ILE A 26 2.38 -12.83 -1.75
C ILE A 26 2.61 -14.21 -2.36
N ASP A 27 3.34 -15.08 -1.66
CA ASP A 27 3.67 -16.44 -2.13
C ASP A 27 4.24 -16.47 -3.56
N GLY A 28 5.03 -15.46 -3.92
CA GLY A 28 5.68 -15.32 -5.22
C GLY A 28 4.81 -14.67 -6.32
N MET A 29 3.57 -14.29 -6.02
CA MET A 29 2.68 -13.56 -6.92
C MET A 29 2.76 -12.06 -6.62
N LEU A 30 2.98 -11.24 -7.66
CA LEU A 30 3.01 -9.77 -7.54
C LEU A 30 1.62 -9.17 -7.70
N PHE A 31 1.28 -8.26 -6.79
CA PHE A 31 0.08 -7.44 -6.80
C PHE A 31 0.48 -5.97 -6.62
N ASP A 32 -0.41 -5.07 -7.03
CA ASP A 32 -0.23 -3.64 -6.84
C ASP A 32 -1.00 -3.17 -5.60
N CYS A 33 -0.35 -2.36 -4.78
CA CYS A 33 -0.97 -1.61 -3.68
C CYS A 33 -1.01 -0.13 -4.06
N GLN A 34 -2.00 0.57 -3.54
CA GLN A 34 -2.10 2.01 -3.68
C GLN A 34 -2.45 2.67 -2.35
N ILE A 35 -1.86 3.84 -2.11
CA ILE A 35 -2.25 4.73 -1.01
C ILE A 35 -2.35 6.16 -1.53
N SER A 36 -3.43 6.85 -1.17
CA SER A 36 -3.66 8.21 -1.65
C SER A 36 -2.81 9.23 -0.88
N GLU A 37 -2.46 10.34 -1.53
CA GLU A 37 -1.78 11.45 -0.87
C GLU A 37 -2.61 12.05 0.26
N ASN A 38 -3.94 12.07 0.13
CA ASN A 38 -4.81 12.53 1.22
C ASN A 38 -4.66 11.64 2.45
N GLU A 39 -4.73 10.32 2.28
CA GLU A 39 -4.54 9.34 3.38
C GLU A 39 -3.14 9.49 4.02
N LEU A 40 -2.10 9.66 3.20
CA LEU A 40 -0.74 9.91 3.69
C LEU A 40 -0.65 11.23 4.48
N ILE A 41 -1.32 12.29 4.04
CA ILE A 41 -1.33 13.58 4.72
C ILE A 41 -2.11 13.51 6.03
N GLU A 42 -3.24 12.81 6.04
CA GLU A 42 -4.06 12.63 7.25
C GLU A 42 -3.31 11.85 8.33
N ARG A 43 -2.52 10.83 7.93
CA ARG A 43 -1.74 10.00 8.87
C ARG A 43 -0.44 10.64 9.31
N PHE A 44 0.33 11.20 8.37
CA PHE A 44 1.72 11.60 8.60
C PHE A 44 1.95 13.11 8.55
N GLY A 45 0.88 13.90 8.32
CA GLY A 45 0.91 15.35 8.23
C GLY A 45 1.23 15.87 6.83
N ASN A 46 1.35 17.19 6.70
CA ASN A 46 1.54 17.83 5.41
C ASN A 46 2.89 17.47 4.75
N GLY A 47 2.83 17.20 3.45
CA GLY A 47 4.00 16.93 2.60
C GLY A 47 3.59 16.45 1.22
N GLU A 48 4.57 16.16 0.37
CA GLU A 48 4.32 15.47 -0.90
C GLU A 48 4.07 13.98 -0.65
N GLY A 49 3.01 13.41 -1.23
CA GLY A 49 2.61 12.02 -0.98
C GLY A 49 3.77 11.02 -1.12
N ILE A 50 4.55 11.10 -2.20
CA ILE A 50 5.68 10.18 -2.41
C ILE A 50 6.77 10.28 -1.34
N LEU A 51 7.00 11.47 -0.77
CA LEU A 51 7.98 11.67 0.30
C LEU A 51 7.45 11.19 1.64
N LEU A 52 6.15 11.42 1.91
CA LEU A 52 5.47 10.89 3.09
C LEU A 52 5.47 9.36 3.09
N PHE A 53 5.20 8.74 1.94
CA PHE A 53 5.29 7.29 1.79
C PHE A 53 6.70 6.79 2.10
N LYS A 54 7.74 7.33 1.46
CA LYS A 54 9.13 6.90 1.67
C LYS A 54 9.60 7.03 3.12
N LYS A 55 9.19 8.11 3.79
CA LYS A 55 9.57 8.37 5.18
C LYS A 55 8.91 7.39 6.15
N ASN A 56 7.68 6.98 5.87
CA ASN A 56 6.87 6.13 6.74
C ASN A 56 6.63 4.73 6.15
N ARG A 57 7.50 4.30 5.22
CA ARG A 57 7.31 3.09 4.42
C ARG A 57 7.09 1.85 5.29
N TRP A 58 7.91 1.68 6.32
CA TRP A 58 7.82 0.55 7.25
C TRP A 58 6.46 0.48 7.97
N ASP A 59 5.93 1.63 8.39
CA ASP A 59 4.64 1.72 9.09
C ASP A 59 3.49 1.33 8.14
N ILE A 60 3.55 1.85 6.90
CA ILE A 60 2.57 1.55 5.85
C ILE A 60 2.64 0.07 5.44
N GLU A 61 3.83 -0.50 5.28
CA GLU A 61 4.02 -1.91 4.89
C GLU A 61 3.50 -2.86 5.97
N ASP A 62 3.66 -2.54 7.26
CA ASP A 62 3.12 -3.32 8.38
C ASP A 62 1.59 -3.35 8.34
N GLU A 63 0.94 -2.18 8.17
CA GLU A 63 -0.53 -2.10 8.03
C GLU A 63 -1.06 -2.85 6.79
N PHE A 64 -0.35 -2.74 5.67
CA PHE A 64 -0.72 -3.49 4.46
C PHE A 64 -0.49 -4.98 4.60
N GLU A 65 0.50 -5.41 5.38
CA GLU A 65 0.72 -6.83 5.69
C GLU A 65 -0.48 -7.39 6.46
N GLU A 66 -0.95 -6.68 7.49
CA GLU A 66 -2.16 -7.06 8.24
C GLU A 66 -3.39 -7.13 7.33
N LEU A 67 -3.60 -6.11 6.49
CA LEU A 67 -4.71 -6.10 5.52
C LEU A 67 -4.62 -7.27 4.55
N VAL A 68 -3.45 -7.57 4.01
CA VAL A 68 -3.28 -8.68 3.08
C VAL A 68 -3.52 -10.03 3.76
N ALA A 69 -3.10 -10.16 5.02
CA ALA A 69 -3.32 -11.36 5.83
C ALA A 69 -4.80 -11.56 6.21
N GLU A 70 -5.52 -10.47 6.53
CA GLU A 70 -6.95 -10.51 6.85
C GLU A 70 -7.82 -10.75 5.62
N TYR A 71 -7.50 -10.11 4.49
CA TYR A 71 -8.17 -10.30 3.22
C TYR A 71 -7.62 -11.56 2.53
N GLU A 72 -7.88 -12.75 3.10
CA GLU A 72 -7.62 -14.04 2.45
C GLU A 72 -8.34 -14.10 1.08
N LEU A 73 -7.65 -13.70 -0.01
CA LEU A 73 -7.90 -13.96 -1.43
C LEU A 73 -9.37 -14.10 -1.89
N SER A 74 -10.30 -13.41 -1.23
CA SER A 74 -11.72 -13.52 -1.47
C SER A 74 -12.09 -12.57 -2.59
N THR A 75 -11.94 -13.11 -3.81
CA THR A 75 -12.52 -12.63 -5.06
C THR A 75 -12.07 -11.25 -5.53
N LEU A 76 -11.06 -11.25 -6.42
CA LEU A 76 -10.95 -10.33 -7.54
C LEU A 76 -10.64 -8.85 -7.21
N HIS A 77 -9.60 -8.57 -6.43
CA HIS A 77 -9.06 -7.22 -6.31
C HIS A 77 -7.68 -7.14 -6.98
N PRO A 78 -7.56 -6.48 -8.15
CA PRO A 78 -6.26 -6.29 -8.81
C PRO A 78 -5.37 -5.28 -8.08
N TYR A 79 -5.91 -4.58 -7.06
CA TYR A 79 -5.16 -3.66 -6.22
C TYR A 79 -5.67 -3.66 -4.77
N TYR A 80 -4.75 -3.53 -3.82
CA TYR A 80 -5.05 -3.25 -2.41
C TYR A 80 -5.04 -1.73 -2.19
N SER A 81 -6.03 -1.20 -1.47
CA SER A 81 -6.17 0.24 -1.25
C SER A 81 -6.45 0.53 0.21
N LEU A 82 -5.57 1.32 0.83
CA LEU A 82 -5.89 2.05 2.06
C LEU A 82 -6.69 3.29 1.65
N SER A 83 -8.00 3.12 1.49
CA SER A 83 -8.95 4.23 1.50
C SER A 83 -9.86 4.02 2.69
N MET A 84 -9.78 4.92 3.68
CA MET A 84 -10.70 4.97 4.81
C MET A 84 -12.12 4.53 4.42
N ALA A 85 -12.54 3.40 5.00
CA ALA A 85 -13.94 3.09 5.18
C ALA A 85 -14.56 4.25 5.99
N VAL A 86 -15.45 5.01 5.35
CA VAL A 86 -16.43 5.84 6.05
C VAL A 86 -17.55 4.95 6.57
#